data_AF-A0A960Q5N7-F1
#
_entry.id   AF-A0A960Q5N7-F1
#
_cell.length_a   1.000
_cell.length_b   1.000
_cell.length_c   1.000
_cell.angle_alpha   90.00
_cell.angle_beta   90.00
_cell.angle_gamma   90.00
#
_symmetry.space_group_name_H-M   'P 1'
#
loop_
_entity.id
_entity.type
_entity.pdbx_description
1 polymer ?
#
loop_
_entity_poly.entity_id
_entity_poly.type
_entity_poly.pdbx_seq_one_letter_code
_entity_poly.pdbx_strand_id
1 'polypeptide(L)'
;MATPLEPIIAKIKARVQSNMEKMVEALGQDLETLAQVSPEPASGGGNFAEFYEQCQALSYSNNQIDLLNVLIESASKFAPRVALFILKEDTLHGWAARGFSHAFNEGKVKKVHLRVNQFPELNRSILQEESFVINFSDLSHIADIIKDFDGFVPFLSAFYPIEVRGKVAALLYADSGSESGLNETTQLALLAYVAGLELTQITAKIKKQKEVKTREVERSKPSPPPDPTFDTGDFHHDEPTKPEPPPSPTPPSSAASDDSPEIQKAKRVARVLVSDLKLYHEREVAAAQVKGNLYDAIREDIDRSYQHYKERAGTLAPPGTNYFKDELLRQLAEGNPRVLGNLPF
;
A
#
# COMPACT_ATOMS: atom_id res chain seq x y z
N MET A 1 50.97 64.24 -10.36
CA MET A 1 49.76 64.84 -10.96
C MET A 1 48.67 63.78 -10.92
N ALA A 2 47.60 64.01 -10.16
CA ALA A 2 46.51 63.05 -10.04
C ALA A 2 45.61 63.14 -11.28
N THR A 3 45.35 62.02 -11.94
CA THR A 3 44.44 61.94 -13.10
C THR A 3 43.04 62.35 -12.65
N PRO A 4 42.36 63.28 -13.34
CA PRO A 4 41.04 63.74 -12.91
C PRO A 4 40.03 62.59 -12.98
N LEU A 5 39.31 62.36 -11.87
CA LEU A 5 38.37 61.24 -11.70
C LEU A 5 37.04 61.46 -12.45
N GLU A 6 36.68 62.71 -12.71
CA GLU A 6 35.44 63.09 -13.41
C GLU A 6 35.23 62.41 -14.78
N PRO A 7 36.19 62.40 -15.72
CA PRO A 7 36.02 61.72 -17.00
C PRO A 7 35.85 60.20 -16.86
N ILE A 8 36.44 59.60 -15.82
CA ILE A 8 36.31 58.16 -15.55
C ILE A 8 34.90 57.85 -15.05
N ILE A 9 34.39 58.66 -14.11
CA ILE A 9 33.02 58.52 -13.58
C ILE A 9 31.98 58.72 -14.69
N ALA A 10 32.17 59.74 -15.55
CA ALA A 10 31.28 59.98 -16.69
C ALA A 10 31.24 58.80 -17.66
N LYS A 11 32.41 58.20 -17.96
CA LYS A 11 32.52 57.02 -18.83
C LYS A 11 31.87 55.77 -18.23
N ILE A 12 31.99 55.59 -16.91
CA ILE A 12 31.33 54.47 -16.20
C ILE A 12 29.82 54.66 -16.22
N LYS A 13 29.30 55.86 -15.91
CA LYS A 13 27.86 56.16 -15.96
C LYS A 13 27.28 55.92 -17.36
N ALA A 14 27.93 56.43 -18.40
CA ALA A 14 27.50 56.23 -19.78
C ALA A 14 27.46 54.74 -20.16
N ARG A 15 28.44 53.95 -19.70
CA ARG A 15 28.47 52.50 -19.97
C ARG A 15 27.39 51.74 -19.23
N VAL A 16 27.13 52.08 -17.96
CA VAL A 16 26.05 51.46 -17.18
C VAL A 16 24.69 51.79 -17.79
N GLN A 17 24.48 53.04 -18.20
CA GLN A 17 23.23 53.45 -18.82
C GLN A 17 22.98 52.76 -20.16
N SER A 18 24.00 52.69 -21.03
CA SER A 18 23.90 51.94 -22.29
C SER A 18 23.65 50.44 -22.08
N ASN A 19 24.23 49.84 -21.05
CA ASN A 19 23.97 48.44 -20.72
C ASN A 19 22.54 48.23 -20.20
N MET A 20 22.02 49.16 -19.41
CA MET A 20 20.66 49.11 -18.89
C MET A 20 19.62 49.27 -20.00
N GLU A 21 19.85 50.18 -20.95
CA GLU A 21 19.00 50.35 -22.14
C GLU A 21 18.96 49.07 -22.97
N LYS A 22 20.12 48.46 -23.25
CA LYS A 22 20.19 47.18 -23.97
C LYS A 22 19.49 46.04 -23.23
N MET A 23 19.57 46.02 -21.91
CA MET A 23 18.91 44.99 -21.09
C MET A 23 17.40 45.17 -21.08
N VAL A 24 16.90 46.40 -21.02
CA VAL A 24 15.46 46.71 -21.11
C VAL A 24 14.92 46.37 -22.50
N GLU A 25 15.68 46.66 -23.55
CA GLU A 25 15.32 46.33 -24.93
C GLU A 25 15.30 44.81 -25.17
N ALA A 26 16.30 44.08 -24.65
CA ALA A 26 16.30 42.62 -24.67
C ALA A 26 15.11 42.03 -23.89
N LEU A 27 14.81 42.56 -22.70
CA LEU A 27 13.65 42.13 -21.92
C LEU A 27 12.32 42.43 -22.63
N GLY A 28 12.24 43.56 -23.34
CA GLY A 28 11.08 43.95 -24.14
C GLY A 28 10.87 43.00 -25.32
N GLN A 29 11.95 42.64 -26.02
CA GLN A 29 11.91 41.63 -27.08
C GLN A 29 11.51 40.26 -26.52
N ASP A 30 12.05 39.83 -25.38
CA ASP A 30 11.66 38.58 -24.74
C ASP A 30 10.19 38.58 -24.31
N LEU A 31 9.68 39.71 -23.78
CA LEU A 31 8.26 39.89 -23.41
C LEU A 31 7.33 39.90 -24.63
N GLU A 32 7.74 40.52 -25.74
CA GLU A 32 7.00 40.47 -27.00
C GLU A 32 7.02 39.07 -27.59
N THR A 33 8.14 38.35 -27.46
CA THR A 33 8.25 36.94 -27.86
C THR A 33 7.32 36.06 -27.03
N LEU A 34 7.26 36.28 -25.70
CA LEU A 34 6.33 35.62 -24.78
C LEU A 34 4.86 36.00 -25.04
N ALA A 35 4.58 37.22 -25.53
CA ALA A 35 3.24 37.66 -25.88
C ALA A 35 2.77 37.13 -27.25
N GLN A 36 3.70 36.84 -28.17
CA GLN A 36 3.40 36.18 -29.46
C GLN A 36 3.34 34.65 -29.37
N VAL A 37 3.94 34.08 -28.33
CA VAL A 37 3.55 32.74 -27.87
C VAL A 37 2.18 32.90 -27.22
N SER A 38 1.13 32.85 -28.05
CA SER A 38 -0.20 32.48 -27.55
C SER A 38 0.01 31.30 -26.62
N PRO A 39 -0.53 31.28 -25.38
CA PRO A 39 -0.47 30.07 -24.59
C PRO A 39 -1.15 29.02 -25.47
N GLU A 40 -0.36 28.11 -26.03
CA GLU A 40 -0.89 26.77 -26.26
C GLU A 40 -1.59 26.44 -24.94
N PRO A 41 -2.85 25.96 -24.98
CA PRO A 41 -3.47 25.46 -23.77
C PRO A 41 -2.43 24.53 -23.17
N ALA A 42 -1.95 24.85 -21.96
CA ALA A 42 -0.86 24.12 -21.35
C ALA A 42 -1.19 22.64 -21.53
N SER A 43 -0.41 21.95 -22.36
CA SER A 43 -0.54 20.52 -22.57
C SER A 43 -0.20 19.75 -21.27
N GLY A 44 0.16 20.47 -20.20
CA GLY A 44 0.24 20.04 -18.80
C GLY A 44 -1.09 20.01 -18.04
N GLY A 45 -2.23 19.99 -18.72
CA GLY A 45 -3.46 19.45 -18.15
C GLY A 45 -3.40 17.93 -18.15
N GLY A 46 -2.57 17.32 -17.30
CA GLY A 46 -2.53 15.86 -17.12
C GLY A 46 -3.98 15.36 -17.00
N ASN A 47 -4.37 14.48 -17.91
CA ASN A 47 -5.76 14.17 -18.21
C ASN A 47 -6.54 13.93 -16.92
N PHE A 48 -7.39 14.89 -16.50
CA PHE A 48 -8.12 14.81 -15.24
C PHE A 48 -8.93 13.51 -15.14
N ALA A 49 -9.37 12.97 -16.29
CA ALA A 49 -10.03 11.66 -16.34
C ALA A 49 -9.08 10.51 -15.95
N GLU A 50 -7.83 10.53 -16.40
CA GLU A 50 -6.82 9.53 -16.04
C GLU A 50 -6.45 9.61 -14.54
N PHE A 51 -6.28 10.83 -14.02
CA PHE A 51 -6.08 11.05 -12.58
C PHE A 51 -7.28 10.57 -11.75
N TYR A 52 -8.50 10.89 -12.20
CA TYR A 52 -9.72 10.44 -11.54
C TYR A 52 -9.86 8.92 -11.57
N GLU A 53 -9.53 8.27 -12.69
CA GLU A 53 -9.50 6.80 -12.81
C GLU A 53 -8.51 6.19 -11.82
N GLN A 54 -7.34 6.79 -11.63
CA GLN A 54 -6.36 6.32 -10.65
C GLN A 54 -6.86 6.46 -9.20
N CYS A 55 -7.53 7.58 -8.88
CA CYS A 55 -8.18 7.75 -7.58
C CYS A 55 -9.28 6.70 -7.36
N GLN A 56 -10.08 6.38 -8.38
CA GLN A 56 -11.07 5.32 -8.30
C GLN A 56 -10.43 3.95 -8.07
N ALA A 57 -9.35 3.61 -8.79
CA ALA A 57 -8.65 2.36 -8.60
C ALA A 57 -8.13 2.19 -7.16
N LEU A 58 -7.62 3.26 -6.53
CA LEU A 58 -7.24 3.26 -5.11
C LEU A 58 -8.43 2.95 -4.21
N SER A 59 -9.58 3.58 -4.44
CA SER A 59 -10.79 3.39 -3.62
C SER A 59 -11.39 1.97 -3.70
N TYR A 60 -11.13 1.23 -4.79
CA TYR A 60 -11.59 -0.15 -4.96
C TYR A 60 -10.61 -1.21 -4.42
N SER A 61 -9.47 -0.80 -3.86
CA SER A 61 -8.45 -1.73 -3.38
C SER A 61 -8.93 -2.52 -2.15
N ASN A 62 -8.73 -3.83 -2.18
CA ASN A 62 -9.39 -4.74 -1.22
C ASN A 62 -8.58 -5.01 0.06
N ASN A 63 -7.27 -4.74 0.02
CA ASN A 63 -6.37 -4.92 1.16
C ASN A 63 -5.15 -4.00 1.04
N GLN A 64 -4.35 -3.94 2.11
CA GLN A 64 -3.19 -3.04 2.17
C GLN A 64 -2.17 -3.28 1.05
N ILE A 65 -1.85 -4.53 0.72
CA ILE A 65 -0.83 -4.83 -0.30
C ILE A 65 -1.32 -4.43 -1.69
N ASP A 66 -2.57 -4.75 -1.99
CA ASP A 66 -3.24 -4.37 -3.23
C ASP A 66 -3.25 -2.85 -3.41
N LEU A 67 -3.69 -2.10 -2.40
CA LEU A 67 -3.71 -0.64 -2.42
C LEU A 67 -2.32 -0.03 -2.67
N LEU A 68 -1.27 -0.55 -2.02
CA LEU A 68 0.09 -0.06 -2.23
C LEU A 68 0.60 -0.36 -3.64
N ASN A 69 0.20 -1.48 -4.25
CA ASN A 69 0.55 -1.80 -5.64
C ASN A 69 -0.19 -0.84 -6.59
N VAL A 70 -1.49 -0.64 -6.39
CA VAL A 70 -2.28 0.31 -7.18
C VAL A 70 -1.71 1.73 -7.07
N LEU A 71 -1.30 2.15 -5.86
CA LEU A 71 -0.68 3.45 -5.65
C LEU A 71 0.59 3.64 -6.46
N ILE A 72 1.52 2.68 -6.41
CA ILE A 72 2.79 2.86 -7.11
C ILE A 72 2.61 2.80 -8.63
N GLU A 73 1.72 1.95 -9.14
CA GLU A 73 1.36 1.94 -10.56
C GLU A 73 0.71 3.26 -10.98
N SER A 74 -0.24 3.76 -10.18
CA SER A 74 -0.91 5.03 -10.41
C SER A 74 0.08 6.20 -10.43
N ALA A 75 0.96 6.27 -9.44
CA ALA A 75 1.97 7.32 -9.33
C ALA A 75 2.97 7.30 -10.50
N SER A 76 3.29 6.12 -11.04
CA SER A 76 4.19 5.99 -12.20
C SER A 76 3.63 6.58 -13.50
N LYS A 77 2.34 6.91 -13.55
CA LYS A 77 1.72 7.63 -14.67
C LYS A 77 1.92 9.15 -14.60
N PHE A 78 2.30 9.66 -13.43
CA PHE A 78 2.43 11.10 -13.15
C PHE A 78 3.87 11.51 -12.79
N ALA A 79 4.81 10.56 -12.82
CA ALA A 79 6.21 10.82 -12.56
C ALA A 79 7.09 9.80 -13.30
N PRO A 80 8.20 10.23 -13.91
CA PRO A 80 9.12 9.35 -14.61
C PRO A 80 9.64 8.21 -13.72
N ARG A 81 9.96 8.50 -12.45
CA ARG A 81 10.41 7.50 -11.49
C ARG A 81 9.72 7.70 -10.15
N VAL A 82 9.27 6.60 -9.55
CA VAL A 82 8.60 6.60 -8.24
C VAL A 82 9.06 5.44 -7.38
N ALA A 83 9.26 5.68 -6.10
CA ALA A 83 9.60 4.66 -5.11
C ALA A 83 8.72 4.82 -3.86
N LEU A 84 8.20 3.70 -3.37
CA LEU A 84 7.36 3.67 -2.18
C LEU A 84 8.16 3.07 -1.02
N PHE A 85 8.12 3.74 0.12
CA PHE A 85 8.77 3.34 1.35
C PHE A 85 7.75 3.21 2.47
N ILE A 86 7.86 2.16 3.28
CA ILE A 86 7.00 1.96 4.46
C ILE A 86 7.77 2.39 5.71
N LEU A 87 7.17 3.27 6.50
CA LEU A 87 7.74 3.70 7.77
C LEU A 87 7.46 2.64 8.84
N LYS A 88 8.52 2.15 9.48
CA LYS A 88 8.43 1.34 10.69
C LYS A 88 9.35 1.96 11.73
N GLU A 89 8.77 2.30 12.88
CA GLU A 89 9.47 3.05 13.93
C GLU A 89 10.00 4.38 13.37
N ASP A 90 11.32 4.52 13.19
CA ASP A 90 12.00 5.70 12.66
C ASP A 90 12.68 5.44 11.31
N THR A 91 12.42 4.29 10.69
CA THR A 91 13.12 3.80 9.49
C THR A 91 12.15 3.59 8.34
N LEU A 92 12.43 4.21 7.20
CA LEU A 92 11.76 3.97 5.93
C LEU A 92 12.39 2.76 5.24
N HIS A 93 11.59 1.73 5.02
CA HIS A 93 11.99 0.53 4.29
C HIS A 93 11.42 0.57 2.88
N GLY A 94 12.28 0.43 1.88
CA GLY A 94 11.84 0.39 0.49
C GLY A 94 10.91 -0.80 0.24
N TRP A 95 9.84 -0.55 -0.49
CA TRP A 95 8.78 -1.52 -0.73
C TRP A 95 8.69 -1.92 -2.20
N ALA A 96 8.54 -0.94 -3.09
CA ALA A 96 8.58 -1.12 -4.53
C ALA A 96 9.02 0.18 -5.23
N ALA A 97 9.44 0.05 -6.49
CA ALA A 97 9.82 1.18 -7.35
C ALA A 97 9.36 0.95 -8.79
N ARG A 98 9.15 2.04 -9.55
CA ARG A 98 8.85 2.07 -10.98
C ARG A 98 9.69 3.15 -11.66
N GLY A 99 10.03 2.95 -12.93
CA GLY A 99 10.82 3.90 -13.72
C GLY A 99 12.34 3.88 -13.49
N PHE A 100 12.83 3.18 -12.46
CA PHE A 100 14.27 2.96 -12.25
C PHE A 100 14.78 1.76 -13.07
N SER A 101 16.09 1.50 -12.99
CA SER A 101 16.67 0.28 -13.55
C SER A 101 15.95 -1.00 -13.13
N HIS A 102 15.95 -2.02 -14.00
CA HIS A 102 15.31 -3.31 -13.74
C HIS A 102 15.79 -3.95 -12.42
N ALA A 103 17.10 -3.92 -12.15
CA ALA A 103 17.68 -4.45 -10.92
C ALA A 103 17.17 -3.71 -9.66
N PHE A 104 16.91 -2.41 -9.76
CA PHE A 104 16.36 -1.65 -8.66
C PHE A 104 14.90 -2.00 -8.38
N ASN A 105 14.07 -2.00 -9.43
CA ASN A 105 12.64 -2.29 -9.34
C ASN A 105 12.36 -3.70 -8.79
N GLU A 106 13.09 -4.72 -9.25
CA GLU A 106 12.84 -6.13 -8.88
C GLU A 106 13.33 -6.51 -7.47
N GLY A 107 14.28 -5.75 -6.89
CA GLY A 107 14.86 -6.19 -5.62
C GLY A 107 15.71 -5.19 -4.84
N LYS A 108 16.55 -4.35 -5.48
CA LYS A 108 17.42 -3.47 -4.68
C LYS A 108 16.63 -2.45 -3.87
N VAL A 109 15.47 -1.99 -4.34
CA VAL A 109 14.60 -1.10 -3.57
C VAL A 109 14.28 -1.65 -2.18
N LYS A 110 14.06 -2.97 -2.04
CA LYS A 110 13.74 -3.63 -0.76
C LYS A 110 14.90 -3.63 0.24
N LYS A 111 16.12 -3.37 -0.23
CA LYS A 111 17.34 -3.28 0.58
C LYS A 111 17.63 -1.84 1.05
N VAL A 112 16.86 -0.86 0.56
CA VAL A 112 17.01 0.54 0.96
C VAL A 112 16.34 0.74 2.33
N HIS A 113 17.12 1.20 3.29
CA HIS A 113 16.67 1.51 4.65
C HIS A 113 17.19 2.90 5.03
N LEU A 114 16.28 3.85 5.23
CA LEU A 114 16.61 5.24 5.50
C LEU A 114 16.09 5.62 6.89
N ARG A 115 16.98 6.00 7.82
CA ARG A 115 16.54 6.53 9.11
C ARG A 115 16.12 7.99 8.95
N VAL A 116 14.91 8.31 9.38
CA VAL A 116 14.30 9.63 9.20
C VAL A 116 15.18 10.75 9.78
N ASN A 117 15.76 10.54 10.95
CA ASN A 117 16.56 11.55 11.64
C ASN A 117 17.96 11.78 11.05
N GLN A 118 18.37 10.98 10.06
CA GLN A 118 19.64 11.19 9.37
C GLN A 118 19.53 12.24 8.27
N PHE A 119 18.35 12.43 7.67
CA PHE A 119 18.18 13.24 6.47
C PHE A 119 17.18 14.37 6.72
N PRO A 120 17.55 15.65 6.53
CA PRO A 120 16.64 16.79 6.70
C PRO A 120 15.35 16.69 5.88
N GLU A 121 15.43 16.13 4.67
CA GLU A 121 14.30 15.97 3.75
C GLU A 121 13.27 14.98 4.30
N LEU A 122 13.75 13.87 4.86
CA LEU A 122 12.89 12.87 5.49
C LEU A 122 12.34 13.41 6.80
N ASN A 123 13.13 14.16 7.58
CA ASN A 123 12.64 14.82 8.78
C ASN A 123 11.49 15.78 8.46
N ARG A 124 11.66 16.64 7.45
CA ARG A 124 10.62 17.54 6.94
C ARG A 124 9.38 16.79 6.49
N SER A 125 9.54 15.77 5.64
CA SER A 125 8.38 15.06 5.09
C SER A 125 7.65 14.21 6.13
N ILE A 126 8.38 13.51 7.00
CA ILE A 126 7.80 12.53 7.92
C ILE A 126 7.38 13.15 9.25
N LEU A 127 8.19 14.05 9.84
CA LEU A 127 7.90 14.63 11.15
C LEU A 127 7.10 15.92 11.08
N GLN A 128 7.21 16.67 9.98
CA GLN A 128 6.42 17.89 9.74
C GLN A 128 5.25 17.65 8.78
N GLU A 129 5.06 16.40 8.33
CA GLU A 129 3.92 15.96 7.50
C GLU A 129 3.81 16.76 6.18
N GLU A 130 4.96 17.19 5.65
CA GLU A 130 5.01 18.10 4.51
C GLU A 130 5.29 17.35 3.19
N SER A 131 4.43 17.61 2.19
CA SER A 131 4.71 17.29 0.79
C SER A 131 5.51 18.42 0.15
N PHE A 132 6.65 18.12 -0.47
CA PHE A 132 7.45 19.16 -1.14
C PHE A 132 8.25 18.62 -2.33
N VAL A 133 8.64 19.55 -3.20
CA VAL A 133 9.53 19.34 -4.36
C VAL A 133 10.79 20.17 -4.14
N ILE A 134 11.95 19.64 -4.51
CA ILE A 134 13.25 20.28 -4.33
C ILE A 134 14.17 19.96 -5.52
N ASN A 135 15.06 20.90 -5.88
CA ASN A 135 16.11 20.60 -6.85
C ASN A 135 17.03 19.53 -6.30
N PHE A 136 17.43 18.57 -7.12
CA PHE A 136 18.35 17.52 -6.72
C PHE A 136 19.69 18.10 -6.23
N SER A 137 20.14 19.21 -6.82
CA SER A 137 21.36 19.91 -6.39
C SER A 137 21.30 20.47 -4.97
N ASP A 138 20.09 20.69 -4.45
CA ASP A 138 19.86 21.31 -3.14
C ASP A 138 19.58 20.25 -2.06
N LEU A 139 19.54 18.97 -2.44
CA LEU A 139 19.44 17.85 -1.51
C LEU A 139 20.71 17.73 -0.66
N SER A 140 20.51 17.28 0.57
CA SER A 140 21.56 16.85 1.48
C SER A 140 22.24 15.56 1.00
N HIS A 141 22.97 14.90 1.89
CA HIS A 141 23.61 13.60 1.64
C HIS A 141 22.62 12.45 1.29
N ILE A 142 21.30 12.68 1.33
CA ILE A 142 20.34 11.75 0.72
C ILE A 142 20.50 11.65 -0.81
N ALA A 143 21.06 12.68 -1.45
CA ALA A 143 21.33 12.71 -2.88
C ALA A 143 22.23 11.54 -3.33
N ASP A 144 23.26 11.22 -2.54
CA ASP A 144 24.17 10.10 -2.82
C ASP A 144 23.40 8.76 -2.83
N ILE A 145 22.45 8.60 -1.91
CA ILE A 145 21.64 7.38 -1.83
C ILE A 145 20.66 7.27 -3.01
N ILE A 146 20.01 8.38 -3.38
CA ILE A 146 19.13 8.43 -4.55
C ILE A 146 19.91 8.10 -5.81
N LYS A 147 21.11 8.66 -5.96
CA LYS A 147 22.02 8.32 -7.07
C LYS A 147 22.39 6.83 -7.05
N ASP A 148 22.61 6.24 -5.88
CA ASP A 148 22.93 4.81 -5.73
C ASP A 148 21.77 3.86 -6.04
N PHE A 149 20.54 4.37 -6.21
CA PHE A 149 19.40 3.54 -6.65
C PHE A 149 19.71 2.85 -7.98
N ASP A 150 20.21 3.60 -8.97
CA ASP A 150 20.57 3.07 -10.29
C ASP A 150 21.68 3.83 -11.04
N GLY A 151 22.37 4.75 -10.39
CA GLY A 151 23.46 5.55 -10.93
C GLY A 151 23.01 6.85 -11.62
N PHE A 152 21.71 7.10 -11.68
CA PHE A 152 21.15 8.26 -12.37
C PHE A 152 20.90 9.45 -11.41
N VAL A 153 21.06 10.68 -11.93
CA VAL A 153 20.89 11.94 -11.20
C VAL A 153 19.74 12.75 -11.83
N PRO A 154 18.58 12.88 -11.17
CA PRO A 154 17.45 13.67 -11.67
C PRO A 154 17.65 15.18 -11.46
N PHE A 155 16.78 16.01 -12.03
CA PHE A 155 16.77 17.46 -11.80
C PHE A 155 15.96 17.83 -10.57
N LEU A 156 14.79 17.23 -10.39
CA LEU A 156 13.89 17.46 -9.26
C LEU A 156 13.64 16.17 -8.50
N SER A 157 13.47 16.29 -7.19
CA SER A 157 13.02 15.23 -6.29
C SER A 157 11.81 15.70 -5.50
N ALA A 158 10.87 14.81 -5.23
CA ALA A 158 9.66 15.11 -4.51
C ALA A 158 9.36 14.03 -3.46
N PHE A 159 8.84 14.49 -2.33
CA PHE A 159 8.60 13.70 -1.13
C PHE A 159 7.15 13.91 -0.69
N TYR A 160 6.37 12.83 -0.66
CA TYR A 160 4.95 12.88 -0.30
C TYR A 160 4.67 11.90 0.84
N PRO A 161 4.44 12.39 2.08
CA PRO A 161 4.10 11.53 3.19
C PRO A 161 2.70 10.94 3.01
N ILE A 162 2.53 9.69 3.42
CA ILE A 162 1.25 8.98 3.39
C ILE A 162 0.82 8.77 4.83
N GLU A 163 -0.20 9.51 5.25
CA GLU A 163 -0.72 9.48 6.60
C GLU A 163 -1.80 8.42 6.80
N VAL A 164 -1.73 7.70 7.92
CA VAL A 164 -2.74 6.74 8.35
C VAL A 164 -3.14 7.07 9.78
N ARG A 165 -4.38 7.54 9.97
CA ARG A 165 -4.91 7.99 11.27
C ARG A 165 -4.07 9.12 11.92
N GLY A 166 -3.68 10.12 11.14
CA GLY A 166 -2.93 11.29 11.63
C GLY A 166 -1.50 10.97 12.06
N LYS A 167 -0.90 9.95 11.44
CA LYS A 167 0.52 9.62 11.57
C LYS A 167 1.05 9.18 10.22
N VAL A 168 2.22 9.66 9.82
CA VAL A 168 2.88 9.17 8.61
C VAL A 168 3.21 7.69 8.75
N ALA A 169 2.77 6.88 7.79
CA ALA A 169 2.98 5.43 7.76
C ALA A 169 3.82 4.98 6.56
N ALA A 170 3.93 5.81 5.53
CA ALA A 170 4.72 5.55 4.33
C ALA A 170 5.14 6.88 3.68
N LEU A 171 6.05 6.78 2.72
CA LEU A 171 6.53 7.90 1.92
C LEU A 171 6.53 7.48 0.45
N LEU A 172 5.87 8.26 -0.39
CA LEU A 172 6.01 8.20 -1.84
C LEU A 172 7.10 9.19 -2.27
N TYR A 173 8.17 8.66 -2.83
CA TYR A 173 9.21 9.42 -3.50
C TYR A 173 8.93 9.45 -5.00
N ALA A 174 9.15 10.61 -5.63
CA ALA A 174 9.12 10.78 -7.07
C ALA A 174 10.28 11.66 -7.54
N ASP A 175 10.75 11.45 -8.77
CA ASP A 175 11.74 12.34 -9.36
C ASP A 175 11.54 12.50 -10.88
N SER A 176 12.21 13.52 -11.43
CA SER A 176 12.06 13.90 -12.83
C SER A 176 12.70 12.91 -13.82
N GLY A 177 13.46 11.91 -13.37
CA GLY A 177 14.24 11.04 -14.24
C GLY A 177 15.05 11.84 -15.26
N SER A 178 15.02 11.43 -16.52
CA SER A 178 15.65 12.16 -17.63
C SER A 178 14.90 13.42 -18.08
N GLU A 179 13.72 13.70 -17.52
CA GLU A 179 12.93 14.89 -17.84
C GLU A 179 13.45 16.10 -17.05
N SER A 180 13.30 17.28 -17.63
CA SER A 180 13.75 18.55 -17.06
C SER A 180 12.84 19.06 -15.93
N GLY A 181 11.68 18.45 -15.74
CA GLY A 181 10.67 18.88 -14.77
C GLY A 181 9.91 17.72 -14.16
N LEU A 182 9.10 18.04 -13.15
CA LEU A 182 8.12 17.15 -12.53
C LEU A 182 6.82 17.95 -12.46
N ASN A 183 5.91 17.72 -13.40
CA ASN A 183 4.82 18.66 -13.67
C ASN A 183 3.54 18.31 -12.89
N GLU A 184 3.31 17.03 -12.61
CA GLU A 184 2.08 16.49 -12.02
C GLU A 184 2.19 16.36 -10.48
N THR A 185 2.91 17.30 -9.86
CA THR A 185 3.24 17.25 -8.42
C THR A 185 2.00 17.29 -7.52
N THR A 186 0.96 17.99 -7.97
CA THR A 186 -0.33 18.06 -7.25
C THR A 186 -1.07 16.73 -7.32
N GLN A 187 -1.08 16.07 -8.48
CA GLN A 187 -1.68 14.76 -8.66
C GLN A 187 -0.98 13.72 -7.78
N LEU A 188 0.35 13.73 -7.73
CA LEU A 188 1.13 12.84 -6.86
C LEU A 188 0.81 13.05 -5.37
N ALA A 189 0.73 14.31 -4.92
CA ALA A 189 0.34 14.63 -3.54
C ALA A 189 -1.07 14.13 -3.21
N LEU A 190 -2.03 14.32 -4.13
CA LEU A 190 -3.40 13.85 -3.96
C LEU A 190 -3.49 12.32 -3.95
N LEU A 191 -2.73 11.61 -4.79
CA LEU A 191 -2.69 10.14 -4.76
C LEU A 191 -2.15 9.63 -3.41
N ALA A 192 -1.09 10.24 -2.88
CA ALA A 192 -0.55 9.90 -1.57
C ALA A 192 -1.59 10.13 -0.46
N TYR A 193 -2.31 11.26 -0.51
CA TYR A 193 -3.38 11.58 0.42
C TYR A 193 -4.54 10.58 0.37
N VAL A 194 -5.07 10.29 -0.83
CA VAL A 194 -6.16 9.32 -1.04
C VAL A 194 -5.74 7.93 -0.55
N ALA A 195 -4.53 7.49 -0.85
CA ALA A 195 -4.02 6.21 -0.36
C ALA A 195 -3.94 6.16 1.17
N GLY A 196 -3.57 7.26 1.84
CA GLY A 196 -3.59 7.36 3.29
C GLY A 196 -5.00 7.19 3.90
N LEU A 197 -6.00 7.81 3.28
CA LEU A 197 -7.42 7.65 3.66
C LEU A 197 -7.88 6.19 3.48
N GLU A 198 -7.57 5.56 2.35
CA GLU A 198 -7.96 4.18 2.08
C GLU A 198 -7.24 3.18 3.00
N LEU A 199 -5.95 3.39 3.28
CA LEU A 199 -5.21 2.62 4.29
C LEU A 199 -5.85 2.76 5.67
N THR A 200 -6.32 3.96 6.03
CA THR A 200 -7.04 4.20 7.29
C THR A 200 -8.32 3.38 7.36
N GLN A 201 -9.10 3.34 6.28
CA GLN A 201 -10.33 2.55 6.17
C GLN A 201 -10.06 1.04 6.25
N ILE A 202 -9.12 0.53 5.47
CA ILE A 202 -8.72 -0.89 5.46
C ILE A 202 -8.27 -1.34 6.85
N THR A 203 -7.40 -0.54 7.49
CA THR A 203 -6.89 -0.82 8.84
C THR A 203 -8.01 -0.78 9.89
N ALA A 204 -9.04 0.05 9.69
CA ALA A 204 -10.22 0.09 10.58
C ALA A 204 -11.10 -1.15 10.44
N LYS A 205 -11.35 -1.62 9.21
CA LYS A 205 -12.10 -2.86 8.94
C LYS A 205 -11.41 -4.07 9.58
N ILE A 206 -10.08 -4.18 9.44
CA ILE A 206 -9.30 -5.27 10.04
C ILE A 206 -9.39 -5.26 11.58
N LYS A 207 -9.29 -4.08 12.21
CA LYS A 207 -9.41 -3.95 13.68
C LYS A 207 -10.79 -4.39 14.18
N LYS A 208 -11.86 -3.93 13.53
CA LYS A 208 -13.24 -4.33 13.87
C LYS A 208 -13.45 -5.84 13.74
N GLN A 209 -12.97 -6.46 12.66
CA GLN A 209 -13.07 -7.91 12.48
C GLN A 209 -12.32 -8.71 13.56
N LYS A 210 -11.15 -8.23 14.00
CA LYS A 210 -10.41 -8.85 15.12
C LYS A 210 -11.19 -8.73 16.43
N GLU A 211 -11.74 -7.56 16.75
CA GLU A 211 -12.51 -7.36 17.99
C GLU A 211 -13.78 -8.22 18.05
N VAL A 212 -14.48 -8.38 16.92
CA VAL A 212 -15.65 -9.26 16.82
C VAL A 212 -15.26 -10.72 17.05
N LYS A 213 -14.20 -11.22 16.40
CA LYS A 213 -13.70 -12.58 16.61
C LYS A 213 -13.26 -12.83 18.04
N THR A 214 -12.57 -11.89 18.68
CA THR A 214 -12.14 -12.03 20.08
C THR A 214 -13.34 -12.09 21.03
N ARG A 215 -14.37 -11.25 20.83
CA ARG A 215 -15.60 -11.28 21.64
C ARG A 215 -16.41 -12.55 21.47
N GLU A 216 -16.41 -13.15 20.29
CA GLU A 216 -17.12 -14.40 20.00
C GLU A 216 -16.41 -15.61 20.65
N VAL A 217 -15.08 -15.61 20.66
CA VAL A 217 -14.26 -16.61 21.38
C VAL A 217 -14.40 -16.46 22.90
N GLU A 218 -14.60 -15.25 23.41
CA GLU A 218 -14.79 -15.01 24.85
C GLU A 218 -16.21 -15.39 25.32
N ARG A 219 -17.24 -15.20 24.48
CA ARG A 219 -18.62 -15.66 24.76
C ARG A 219 -18.81 -17.18 24.65
N SER A 220 -17.94 -17.87 23.94
CA SER A 220 -18.01 -19.33 23.76
C SER A 220 -17.22 -20.12 24.81
N LYS A 221 -16.51 -19.43 25.73
CA LYS A 221 -15.96 -20.08 26.93
C LYS A 221 -17.09 -20.43 27.90
N PRO A 222 -17.19 -21.68 28.39
CA PRO A 222 -18.16 -22.03 29.42
C PRO A 222 -17.90 -21.21 30.68
N SER A 223 -18.95 -20.63 31.26
CA SER A 223 -18.88 -20.03 32.59
C SER A 223 -18.36 -21.08 33.59
N PRO A 224 -17.44 -20.72 34.51
CA PRO A 224 -17.09 -21.63 35.59
C PRO A 224 -18.36 -22.01 36.35
N PRO A 225 -18.55 -23.30 36.71
CA PRO A 225 -19.71 -23.72 37.47
C PRO A 225 -19.76 -22.92 38.79
N PRO A 226 -20.96 -22.55 39.27
CA PRO A 226 -21.09 -21.91 40.56
C PRO A 226 -20.54 -22.85 41.64
N ASP A 227 -19.69 -22.32 42.51
CA ASP A 227 -19.16 -23.06 43.65
C ASP A 227 -20.33 -23.63 44.46
N PRO A 228 -20.34 -24.94 44.77
CA PRO A 228 -21.27 -25.46 45.75
C PRO A 228 -20.89 -24.91 47.12
N THR A 229 -21.81 -24.15 47.72
CA THR A 229 -21.75 -23.77 49.14
C THR A 229 -21.85 -25.03 50.00
N PHE A 230 -20.69 -25.57 50.38
CA PHE A 230 -20.60 -26.55 51.44
C PHE A 230 -20.40 -25.82 52.78
N ASP A 231 -21.46 -25.84 53.58
CA ASP A 231 -21.40 -25.63 55.02
C ASP A 231 -20.84 -26.91 55.66
N THR A 232 -19.59 -26.85 56.11
CA THR A 232 -19.05 -27.80 57.08
C THR A 232 -18.10 -27.03 57.98
N GLY A 233 -18.51 -26.89 59.24
CA GLY A 233 -17.68 -26.41 60.33
C GLY A 233 -16.43 -27.28 60.53
N ASP A 234 -15.38 -26.55 60.94
CA ASP A 234 -14.22 -26.97 61.72
C ASP A 234 -14.17 -28.45 62.18
N PHE A 235 -13.07 -29.16 61.88
CA PHE A 235 -11.95 -29.29 62.83
C PHE A 235 -10.80 -30.19 62.31
N HIS A 236 -9.58 -29.63 62.42
CA HIS A 236 -8.26 -30.22 62.68
C HIS A 236 -7.36 -30.81 61.56
N HIS A 237 -6.20 -30.13 61.44
CA HIS A 237 -4.80 -30.58 61.14
C HIS A 237 -4.58 -31.33 59.82
N ASP A 238 -3.67 -30.93 58.93
CA ASP A 238 -2.27 -30.62 59.18
C ASP A 238 -1.69 -29.78 58.01
N GLU A 239 -0.70 -28.95 58.28
CA GLU A 239 -0.01 -28.08 57.30
C GLU A 239 1.28 -28.78 56.76
N PRO A 240 2.05 -28.21 55.82
CA PRO A 240 1.99 -28.52 54.39
C PRO A 240 3.27 -29.20 53.87
N THR A 241 3.17 -29.96 52.76
CA THR A 241 4.33 -30.14 51.86
C THR A 241 3.93 -29.97 50.41
N LYS A 242 4.69 -29.08 49.77
CA LYS A 242 4.55 -28.48 48.44
C LYS A 242 4.57 -29.53 47.29
N PRO A 243 3.87 -29.28 46.16
CA PRO A 243 3.63 -30.28 45.12
C PRO A 243 4.81 -30.46 44.15
N GLU A 244 5.05 -31.72 43.79
CA GLU A 244 5.85 -32.16 42.65
C GLU A 244 5.01 -32.06 41.35
N PRO A 245 5.57 -31.66 40.20
CA PRO A 245 4.79 -31.36 39.00
C PRO A 245 4.25 -32.64 38.32
N PRO A 246 3.01 -32.62 37.78
CA PRO A 246 2.50 -33.73 36.98
C PRO A 246 3.16 -33.77 35.58
N PRO A 247 3.25 -34.96 34.96
CA PRO A 247 3.98 -35.19 33.72
C PRO A 247 3.32 -34.49 32.52
N SER A 248 4.16 -33.98 31.61
CA SER A 248 3.75 -33.36 30.35
C SER A 248 2.89 -34.29 29.51
N PRO A 249 1.79 -33.80 28.90
CA PRO A 249 1.01 -34.61 27.98
C PRO A 249 1.80 -34.86 26.69
N THR A 250 1.94 -36.13 26.35
CA THR A 250 2.42 -36.63 25.07
C THR A 250 1.62 -35.98 23.93
N PRO A 251 2.27 -35.41 22.89
CA PRO A 251 1.55 -34.91 21.73
C PRO A 251 0.91 -36.08 20.97
N PRO A 252 -0.38 -36.01 20.61
CA PRO A 252 -0.99 -37.03 19.78
C PRO A 252 -0.37 -37.04 18.39
N SER A 253 -0.13 -38.27 17.95
CA SER A 253 0.38 -38.73 16.67
C SER A 253 0.05 -37.82 15.47
N SER A 254 1.13 -37.43 14.78
CA SER A 254 1.18 -36.98 13.40
C SER A 254 0.20 -37.74 12.50
N ALA A 255 -0.78 -37.01 11.97
CA ALA A 255 -1.51 -37.34 10.77
C ALA A 255 -1.45 -36.12 9.84
N ALA A 256 -0.45 -36.14 8.95
CA ALA A 256 -0.39 -35.43 7.67
C ALA A 256 -0.81 -33.95 7.66
N SER A 257 -0.06 -33.09 8.33
CA SER A 257 0.02 -31.67 7.96
C SER A 257 1.02 -31.52 6.81
N ASP A 258 0.59 -31.85 5.59
CA ASP A 258 1.30 -31.44 4.39
C ASP A 258 0.98 -29.95 4.15
N ASP A 259 1.67 -29.08 4.88
CA ASP A 259 1.54 -27.62 4.81
C ASP A 259 2.59 -27.04 3.84
N SER A 260 2.69 -27.64 2.66
CA SER A 260 3.56 -27.09 1.62
C SER A 260 3.07 -25.69 1.21
N PRO A 261 3.98 -24.76 0.85
CA PRO A 261 3.60 -23.43 0.39
C PRO A 261 2.64 -23.47 -0.82
N GLU A 262 2.70 -24.53 -1.62
CA GLU A 262 1.80 -24.83 -2.74
C GLU A 262 0.37 -25.14 -2.26
N ILE A 263 0.22 -25.99 -1.25
CA ILE A 263 -1.07 -26.32 -0.64
C ILE A 263 -1.69 -25.08 0.01
N GLN A 264 -0.89 -24.26 0.69
CA GLN A 264 -1.35 -23.00 1.25
C GLN A 264 -1.75 -21.99 0.16
N LYS A 265 -1.08 -21.99 -0.99
CA LYS A 265 -1.45 -21.17 -2.14
C LYS A 265 -2.77 -21.66 -2.75
N ALA A 266 -2.95 -22.96 -2.92
CA ALA A 266 -4.19 -23.55 -3.43
C ALA A 266 -5.40 -23.22 -2.53
N LYS A 267 -5.25 -23.38 -1.20
CA LYS A 267 -6.27 -23.01 -0.22
C LYS A 267 -6.59 -21.51 -0.24
N ARG A 268 -5.58 -20.64 -0.43
CA ARG A 268 -5.79 -19.19 -0.53
C ARG A 268 -6.57 -18.81 -1.79
N VAL A 269 -6.24 -19.39 -2.94
CA VAL A 269 -6.95 -19.12 -4.20
C VAL A 269 -8.41 -19.59 -4.10
N ALA A 270 -8.66 -20.78 -3.56
CA ALA A 270 -10.02 -21.28 -3.31
C ALA A 270 -10.84 -20.33 -2.42
N ARG A 271 -10.26 -19.86 -1.31
CA ARG A 271 -10.94 -18.94 -0.38
C ARG A 271 -11.36 -17.65 -1.03
N VAL A 272 -10.47 -17.04 -1.82
CA VAL A 272 -10.73 -15.76 -2.49
C VAL A 272 -11.89 -15.92 -3.47
N LEU A 273 -11.81 -16.90 -4.37
CA LEU A 273 -12.83 -17.10 -5.41
C LEU A 273 -14.21 -17.41 -4.81
N VAL A 274 -14.27 -18.21 -3.74
CA VAL A 274 -15.55 -18.50 -3.07
C VAL A 274 -16.07 -17.31 -2.27
N SER A 275 -15.18 -16.49 -1.68
CA SER A 275 -15.59 -15.24 -1.02
C SER A 275 -16.15 -14.22 -2.02
N ASP A 276 -15.60 -14.16 -3.23
CA ASP A 276 -16.14 -13.31 -4.30
C ASP A 276 -17.54 -13.79 -4.73
N LEU A 277 -17.73 -15.10 -4.91
CA LEU A 277 -19.06 -15.67 -5.19
C LEU A 277 -20.07 -15.33 -4.09
N LYS A 278 -19.65 -15.36 -2.81
CA LYS A 278 -20.51 -14.97 -1.69
C LYS A 278 -20.92 -13.49 -1.77
N LEU A 279 -19.99 -12.63 -2.16
CA LEU A 279 -20.21 -11.18 -2.22
C LEU A 279 -21.14 -10.80 -3.36
N TYR A 280 -20.94 -11.38 -4.56
CA TYR A 280 -21.72 -11.02 -5.74
C TYR A 280 -23.10 -11.67 -5.77
N HIS A 281 -23.26 -12.83 -5.14
CA HIS A 281 -24.51 -13.59 -5.16
C HIS A 281 -25.16 -13.71 -3.78
N GLU A 282 -25.04 -12.68 -2.93
CA GLU A 282 -25.51 -12.75 -1.54
C GLU A 282 -27.00 -13.15 -1.44
N ARG A 283 -27.83 -12.61 -2.35
CA ARG A 283 -29.28 -12.89 -2.37
C ARG A 283 -29.59 -14.30 -2.86
N GLU A 284 -28.94 -14.72 -3.94
CA GLU A 284 -29.12 -16.03 -4.55
C GLU A 284 -28.59 -17.14 -3.62
N VAL A 285 -27.45 -16.91 -2.96
CA VAL A 285 -26.88 -17.81 -1.95
C VAL A 285 -27.84 -17.96 -0.76
N ALA A 286 -28.35 -16.86 -0.20
CA ALA A 286 -29.31 -16.92 0.91
C ALA A 286 -30.58 -17.70 0.53
N ALA A 287 -31.11 -17.50 -0.68
CA ALA A 287 -32.27 -18.24 -1.17
C ALA A 287 -31.94 -19.74 -1.39
N ALA A 288 -30.74 -20.04 -1.89
CA ALA A 288 -30.29 -21.40 -2.16
C ALA A 288 -29.92 -22.18 -0.89
N GLN A 289 -29.47 -21.50 0.17
CA GLN A 289 -29.28 -22.09 1.50
C GLN A 289 -30.59 -22.66 2.06
N VAL A 290 -31.71 -21.98 1.82
CA VAL A 290 -33.05 -22.44 2.24
C VAL A 290 -33.54 -23.61 1.38
N LYS A 291 -33.33 -23.53 0.06
CA LYS A 291 -33.83 -24.51 -0.92
C LYS A 291 -32.93 -25.75 -1.09
N GLY A 292 -31.68 -25.64 -0.71
CA GLY A 292 -30.67 -26.70 -0.86
C GLY A 292 -30.18 -26.90 -2.29
N ASN A 293 -30.14 -25.85 -3.11
CA ASN A 293 -29.83 -25.94 -4.55
C ASN A 293 -28.75 -24.93 -5.00
N LEU A 294 -27.71 -24.72 -4.19
CA LEU A 294 -26.68 -23.70 -4.42
C LEU A 294 -26.02 -23.79 -5.80
N TYR A 295 -25.63 -25.00 -6.22
CA TYR A 295 -25.01 -25.17 -7.53
C TYR A 295 -25.94 -24.75 -8.68
N ASP A 296 -27.23 -25.07 -8.60
CA ASP A 296 -28.17 -24.73 -9.67
C ASP A 296 -28.53 -23.24 -9.67
N ALA A 297 -28.49 -22.60 -8.50
CA ALA A 297 -28.84 -21.18 -8.34
C ALA A 297 -27.80 -20.23 -8.95
N ILE A 298 -26.50 -20.59 -8.89
CA ILE A 298 -25.38 -19.76 -9.37
C ILE A 298 -24.37 -20.57 -10.20
N ARG A 299 -24.90 -21.49 -11.03
CA ARG A 299 -24.12 -22.48 -11.78
C ARG A 299 -23.00 -21.86 -12.61
N GLU A 300 -23.34 -20.87 -13.43
CA GLU A 300 -22.41 -20.27 -14.39
C GLU A 300 -21.19 -19.65 -13.69
N ASP A 301 -21.43 -18.96 -12.57
CA ASP A 301 -20.36 -18.29 -11.82
C ASP A 301 -19.56 -19.28 -10.96
N ILE A 302 -20.18 -20.33 -10.42
CA ILE A 302 -19.46 -21.44 -9.78
C ILE A 302 -18.54 -22.13 -10.78
N ASP A 303 -19.03 -22.46 -11.98
CA ASP A 303 -18.23 -23.14 -13.01
C ASP A 303 -17.08 -22.27 -13.51
N ARG A 304 -17.34 -20.98 -13.75
CA ARG A 304 -16.31 -20.01 -14.13
C ARG A 304 -15.24 -19.88 -13.04
N SER A 305 -15.67 -19.74 -11.79
CA SER A 305 -14.75 -19.62 -10.64
C SER A 305 -13.96 -20.90 -10.41
N TYR A 306 -14.58 -22.07 -10.62
CA TYR A 306 -13.90 -23.36 -10.53
C TYR A 306 -12.85 -23.52 -11.63
N GLN A 307 -13.14 -23.06 -12.84
CA GLN A 307 -12.16 -23.06 -13.93
C GLN A 307 -10.94 -22.18 -13.61
N HIS A 308 -11.17 -20.98 -13.06
CA HIS A 308 -10.09 -20.11 -12.58
C HIS A 308 -9.29 -20.73 -11.43
N TYR A 309 -9.95 -21.46 -10.54
CA TYR A 309 -9.26 -22.23 -9.51
C TYR A 309 -8.37 -23.32 -10.13
N LYS A 310 -8.89 -24.09 -11.08
CA LYS A 310 -8.17 -25.17 -11.77
C LYS A 310 -6.93 -24.66 -12.52
N GLU A 311 -7.03 -23.51 -13.19
CA GLU A 311 -5.91 -22.89 -13.91
C GLU A 311 -4.79 -22.42 -12.97
N ARG A 312 -5.14 -21.86 -11.80
CA ARG A 312 -4.19 -21.23 -10.89
C ARG A 312 -3.64 -22.16 -9.81
N ALA A 313 -4.41 -23.18 -9.46
CA ALA A 313 -4.15 -24.04 -8.31
C ALA A 313 -4.42 -25.53 -8.56
N GLY A 314 -4.89 -25.93 -9.74
CA GLY A 314 -5.22 -27.33 -10.04
C GLY A 314 -4.03 -28.29 -9.98
N THR A 315 -2.81 -27.80 -10.25
CA THR A 315 -1.56 -28.58 -10.13
C THR A 315 -0.91 -28.48 -8.75
N LEU A 316 -1.41 -27.56 -7.91
CA LEU A 316 -0.88 -27.30 -6.56
C LEU A 316 -1.60 -28.11 -5.48
N ALA A 317 -2.78 -28.65 -5.81
CA ALA A 317 -3.55 -29.49 -4.91
C ALA A 317 -3.11 -30.96 -5.02
N PRO A 318 -3.04 -31.70 -3.90
CA PRO A 318 -2.81 -33.14 -3.94
C PRO A 318 -3.87 -33.86 -4.78
N PRO A 319 -3.52 -34.95 -5.49
CA PRO A 319 -4.48 -35.74 -6.25
C PRO A 319 -5.68 -36.15 -5.39
N GLY A 320 -6.89 -35.94 -5.92
CA GLY A 320 -8.15 -36.25 -5.21
C GLY A 320 -8.62 -35.19 -4.20
N THR A 321 -7.90 -34.07 -4.04
CA THR A 321 -8.31 -32.97 -3.15
C THR A 321 -8.85 -31.78 -3.95
N ASN A 322 -9.99 -31.24 -3.53
CA ASN A 322 -10.61 -30.07 -4.16
C ASN A 322 -10.89 -28.98 -3.11
N TYR A 323 -9.91 -28.10 -2.88
CA TYR A 323 -10.05 -27.04 -1.88
C TYR A 323 -11.12 -26.01 -2.26
N PHE A 324 -11.48 -25.90 -3.54
CA PHE A 324 -12.58 -25.03 -3.96
C PHE A 324 -13.92 -25.57 -3.49
N LYS A 325 -14.15 -26.88 -3.62
CA LYS A 325 -15.33 -27.56 -3.06
C LYS A 325 -15.39 -27.42 -1.53
N ASP A 326 -14.26 -27.58 -0.85
CA ASP A 326 -14.20 -27.42 0.61
C ASP A 326 -14.60 -26.01 1.05
N GLU A 327 -14.15 -24.98 0.31
CA GLU A 327 -14.49 -23.59 0.62
C GLU A 327 -15.95 -23.25 0.21
N LEU A 328 -16.50 -23.81 -0.88
CA LEU A 328 -17.94 -23.72 -1.18
C LEU A 328 -18.77 -24.27 -0.02
N LEU A 329 -18.39 -25.45 0.48
CA LEU A 329 -19.05 -26.09 1.61
C LEU A 329 -18.99 -25.19 2.85
N ARG A 330 -17.81 -24.65 3.15
CA ARG A 330 -17.56 -23.87 4.35
C ARG A 330 -18.19 -22.49 4.33
N GLN A 331 -18.12 -21.77 3.21
CA GLN A 331 -18.45 -20.34 3.15
C GLN A 331 -19.87 -20.07 2.64
N LEU A 332 -20.35 -20.87 1.68
CA LEU A 332 -21.67 -20.68 1.07
C LEU A 332 -22.71 -21.66 1.63
N ALA A 333 -22.31 -22.90 1.92
CA ALA A 333 -23.19 -23.93 2.44
C ALA A 333 -23.13 -24.11 3.97
N GLU A 334 -22.38 -23.27 4.69
CA GLU A 334 -22.27 -23.26 6.16
C GLU A 334 -21.93 -24.64 6.77
N GLY A 335 -21.16 -25.44 6.04
CA GLY A 335 -20.77 -26.79 6.43
C GLY A 335 -21.81 -27.87 6.14
N ASN A 336 -22.95 -27.55 5.52
CA ASN A 336 -23.99 -28.51 5.18
C ASN A 336 -23.92 -28.96 3.69
N PRO A 337 -23.47 -30.19 3.39
CA PRO A 337 -23.31 -30.64 2.00
C PRO A 337 -24.62 -30.70 1.21
N ARG A 338 -25.77 -30.84 1.89
CA ARG A 338 -27.09 -30.86 1.23
C ARG A 338 -27.43 -29.53 0.58
N VAL A 339 -26.79 -28.44 1.01
CA VAL A 339 -27.01 -27.10 0.43
C VAL A 339 -26.36 -26.95 -0.93
N LEU A 340 -25.26 -27.66 -1.18
CA LEU A 340 -24.51 -27.57 -2.44
C LEU A 340 -25.33 -28.00 -3.66
N GLY A 341 -26.32 -28.88 -3.49
CA GLY A 341 -27.07 -29.45 -4.61
C GLY A 341 -26.21 -30.39 -5.45
N ASN A 342 -26.45 -30.44 -6.77
CA ASN A 342 -25.79 -31.36 -7.70
C ASN A 342 -24.44 -30.83 -8.22
N LEU A 343 -23.48 -30.62 -7.31
CA LEU A 343 -22.13 -30.17 -7.66
C LEU A 343 -21.33 -31.28 -8.38
N PRO A 344 -20.79 -31.06 -9.60
CA PRO A 344 -20.23 -32.14 -10.44
C PRO A 344 -18.73 -32.41 -10.23
N PHE A 345 -18.09 -31.81 -9.23
CA PHE A 345 -16.65 -31.88 -9.00
C PHE A 345 -16.25 -31.99 -7.51
#